data_AF-A0A2T5IUL5-F1
#
_entry.id   AF-A0A2T5IUL5-F1
#
_cell.length_a   1.000
_cell.length_b   1.000
_cell.length_c   1.000
_cell.angle_alpha   90.00
_cell.angle_beta   90.00
_cell.angle_gamma   90.00
#
_symmetry.space_group_name_H-M   'P 1'
#
loop_
_entity.id
_entity.type
_entity.pdbx_description
1 polymer ?
#
loop_
_entity_poly.entity_id
_entity_poly.type
_entity_poly.pdbx_seq_one_letter_code
_entity_poly.pdbx_strand_id
1 'polypeptide(L)'
;MGITVFVGIATDVKTQNIQSLFITLGGTDSALLEVLIDNALGHKFSDILDKIREFDVLAQLHFSELSSEEFKDAILAIRAYLGEINLSSDWQRDAKELWLSKFEPLITQDDRYAMAC
;
A
#
# COMPACT_ATOMS: atom_id res chain seq x y z
N MET A 1 -7.46 -7.32 14.93
CA MET A 1 -7.27 -5.87 15.15
C MET A 1 -7.37 -5.20 13.79
N GLY A 2 -7.94 -3.99 13.70
CA GLY A 2 -7.96 -3.24 12.43
C GLY A 2 -6.74 -2.34 12.31
N ILE A 3 -6.36 -1.97 11.08
CA ILE A 3 -5.28 -1.01 10.81
C ILE A 3 -5.80 0.09 9.89
N THR A 4 -5.25 1.29 10.02
CA THR A 4 -5.46 2.37 9.06
C THR A 4 -4.22 2.51 8.19
N VAL A 5 -4.41 2.52 6.87
CA VAL A 5 -3.33 2.64 5.90
C VAL A 5 -3.45 3.97 5.19
N PHE A 6 -2.44 4.82 5.38
CA PHE A 6 -2.29 6.07 4.67
C PHE A 6 -1.53 5.80 3.38
N VAL A 7 -2.24 5.82 2.26
CA VAL A 7 -1.67 5.56 0.94
C VAL A 7 -0.95 6.80 0.43
N GLY A 8 -1.56 7.97 0.62
CA GLY A 8 -1.18 9.11 -0.20
C GLY A 8 -1.94 10.42 -0.01
N ILE A 9 -1.71 11.34 -0.94
CA ILE A 9 -2.44 12.61 -1.07
C ILE A 9 -2.89 12.82 -2.53
N ALA A 10 -4.08 13.38 -2.69
CA ALA A 10 -4.59 13.85 -3.97
C ALA A 10 -4.87 15.36 -3.88
N THR A 11 -4.36 16.12 -4.84
CA THR A 11 -4.61 17.57 -4.93
C THR A 11 -5.63 17.87 -6.02
N ASP A 12 -6.77 18.45 -5.63
CA ASP A 12 -7.73 18.97 -6.61
C ASP A 12 -7.21 20.30 -7.18
N VAL A 13 -6.76 20.26 -8.43
CA VAL A 13 -6.18 21.40 -9.16
C VAL A 13 -7.16 22.57 -9.31
N LYS A 14 -8.49 22.32 -9.29
CA LYS A 14 -9.51 23.36 -9.43
C LYS A 14 -9.82 24.06 -8.11
N THR A 15 -9.75 23.33 -7.00
CA THR A 15 -10.14 23.85 -5.68
C THR A 15 -8.95 24.11 -4.75
N GLN A 16 -7.73 23.72 -5.15
CA GLN A 16 -6.51 23.71 -4.33
C GLN A 16 -6.69 22.95 -3.00
N ASN A 17 -7.63 22.01 -2.95
CA ASN A 17 -7.88 21.20 -1.77
C ASN A 17 -6.99 19.96 -1.78
N ILE A 18 -6.35 19.67 -0.65
CA ILE A 18 -5.51 18.49 -0.46
C ILE A 18 -6.34 17.45 0.29
N GLN A 19 -6.53 16.29 -0.33
CA GLN A 19 -7.26 15.18 0.26
C GLN A 19 -6.30 14.04 0.63
N SER A 20 -6.33 13.62 1.89
CA SER A 20 -5.61 12.41 2.32
C SER A 20 -6.29 11.16 1.79
N LEU A 21 -5.51 10.27 1.17
CA LEU A 21 -5.93 8.98 0.67
C LEU A 21 -5.58 7.92 1.70
N PHE A 22 -6.59 7.41 2.41
CA PHE A 22 -6.41 6.38 3.41
C PHE A 22 -7.54 5.37 3.39
N ILE A 23 -7.29 4.21 3.98
CA ILE A 23 -8.30 3.17 4.17
C ILE A 23 -8.13 2.49 5.53
N THR A 24 -9.26 2.18 6.17
CA THR A 24 -9.26 1.37 7.39
C THR A 24 -9.65 -0.06 7.04
N LEU A 25 -8.80 -1.01 7.39
CA LEU A 25 -9.00 -2.43 7.21
C LEU A 25 -9.36 -3.09 8.54
N GLY A 26 -10.27 -4.05 8.50
CA GLY A 26 -10.69 -4.79 9.69
C GLY A 26 -10.21 -6.24 9.67
N GLY A 27 -9.84 -6.76 10.84
CA GLY A 27 -9.74 -8.20 11.12
C GLY A 27 -8.82 -8.97 10.16
N THR A 28 -9.43 -9.62 9.18
CA THR A 28 -8.74 -10.47 8.20
C THR A 28 -8.01 -9.65 7.14
N ASP A 29 -8.59 -8.54 6.68
CA ASP A 29 -8.00 -7.70 5.63
C ASP A 29 -6.68 -7.06 6.09
N SER A 30 -6.60 -6.65 7.36
CA SER A 30 -5.38 -6.10 7.93
C SER A 30 -4.26 -7.14 7.99
N ALA A 31 -4.57 -8.34 8.49
CA ALA A 31 -3.61 -9.45 8.53
C ALA A 31 -3.14 -9.87 7.12
N LEU A 32 -4.06 -9.91 6.15
CA LEU A 32 -3.72 -10.20 4.75
C LEU A 32 -2.77 -9.16 4.16
N LEU A 33 -3.02 -7.87 4.43
CA LEU A 33 -2.14 -6.81 3.95
C LEU A 33 -0.75 -6.89 4.60
N GLU A 34 -0.67 -7.10 5.91
CA GLU A 34 0.60 -7.23 6.63
C GLU A 34 1.47 -8.34 6.05
N VAL A 35 0.88 -9.52 5.81
CA VAL A 35 1.58 -10.65 5.17
C VAL A 35 1.99 -10.32 3.73
N LEU A 36 1.15 -9.59 2.99
CA LEU A 36 1.47 -9.18 1.63
C LEU A 36 2.68 -8.25 1.59
N ILE A 37 2.71 -7.20 2.41
CA ILE A 37 3.82 -6.23 2.45
C ILE A 37 5.11 -6.88 2.95
N ASP A 38 5.02 -7.78 3.93
CA ASP A 38 6.17 -8.52 4.44
C ASP A 38 6.84 -9.35 3.35
N ASN A 39 6.05 -10.12 2.61
CA ASN A 39 6.58 -10.97 1.55
C ASN A 39 7.11 -10.16 0.37
N ALA A 40 6.44 -9.06 0.01
CA ALA A 40 6.84 -8.24 -1.13
C ALA A 40 8.08 -7.37 -0.86
N LEU A 41 8.21 -6.83 0.36
CA LEU A 41 9.23 -5.82 0.68
C LEU A 41 10.33 -6.34 1.60
N GLY A 42 10.03 -7.30 2.49
CA GLY A 42 10.89 -7.64 3.63
C GLY A 42 12.31 -8.11 3.27
N HIS A 43 12.53 -8.68 2.09
CA HIS A 43 13.85 -9.16 1.67
C HIS A 43 14.70 -8.13 0.93
N LYS A 44 14.08 -7.28 0.11
CA LYS A 44 14.80 -6.40 -0.85
C LYS A 44 14.66 -4.92 -0.52
N PHE A 45 13.59 -4.57 0.20
CA PHE A 45 13.18 -3.20 0.49
C PHE A 45 12.88 -3.05 1.98
N SER A 46 13.74 -3.61 2.85
CA SER A 46 13.57 -3.57 4.31
C SER A 46 13.44 -2.14 4.84
N ASP A 47 14.24 -1.21 4.31
CA ASP A 47 14.22 0.19 4.75
C ASP A 47 12.90 0.88 4.40
N ILE A 48 12.28 0.50 3.28
CA ILE A 48 10.95 0.98 2.88
C ILE A 48 9.88 0.37 3.78
N LEU A 49 9.98 -0.93 4.07
CA LEU A 49 9.06 -1.61 4.97
C LEU A 49 9.09 -1.00 6.38
N ASP A 50 10.27 -0.69 6.91
CA ASP A 50 10.45 -0.07 8.22
C ASP A 50 9.79 1.33 8.26
N LYS A 51 9.93 2.12 7.20
CA LYS A 51 9.24 3.43 7.08
C LYS A 51 7.73 3.28 7.05
N ILE A 52 7.20 2.33 6.27
CA ILE A 52 5.76 2.07 6.22
C ILE A 52 5.22 1.71 7.61
N ARG A 53 6.02 1.00 8.42
CA ARG A 53 5.67 0.47 9.75
C ARG A 53 6.05 1.35 10.92
N GLU A 54 6.55 2.57 10.68
CA GLU A 54 7.00 3.46 11.76
C GLU A 54 5.91 3.70 12.83
N PHE A 55 4.64 3.63 12.43
CA PHE A 55 3.48 3.84 13.29
C PHE A 55 2.66 2.57 13.59
N ASP A 56 3.24 1.38 13.48
CA ASP A 56 2.58 0.10 13.78
C ASP A 56 2.01 0.04 15.20
N VAL A 57 2.65 0.70 16.17
CA VAL A 57 2.16 0.81 17.56
C VAL A 57 0.82 1.54 17.68
N LEU A 58 0.47 2.34 16.66
CA LEU A 58 -0.82 3.02 16.54
C LEU A 58 -1.79 2.27 15.61
N ALA A 59 -1.45 1.05 15.19
CA ALA A 59 -2.14 0.27 14.17
C ALA A 59 -2.25 1.05 12.84
N GLN A 60 -1.15 1.69 12.42
CA GLN A 60 -1.10 2.49 11.21
C GLN A 60 0.06 2.11 10.30
N LEU A 61 -0.23 2.04 9.00
CA LEU A 61 0.77 1.90 7.95
C LEU A 61 0.79 3.16 7.09
N HIS A 62 1.98 3.66 6.75
CA HIS A 62 2.11 4.94 6.05
C HIS A 62 2.97 4.84 4.79
N PHE A 63 2.32 4.64 3.65
CA PHE A 63 2.93 4.83 2.33
C PHE A 63 3.07 6.32 1.97
N SER A 64 2.37 7.21 2.68
CA SER A 64 2.48 8.67 2.51
C SER A 64 3.84 9.23 2.93
N GLU A 65 4.55 8.58 3.86
CA GLU A 65 5.88 9.01 4.31
C GLU A 65 7.00 8.62 3.34
N LEU A 66 6.69 7.80 2.32
CA LEU A 66 7.65 7.42 1.29
C LEU A 66 7.87 8.58 0.31
N SER A 67 9.14 8.78 -0.08
CA SER A 67 9.44 9.62 -1.24
C SER A 67 8.81 9.06 -2.53
N SER A 68 8.73 9.87 -3.58
CA SER A 68 8.12 9.41 -4.85
C SER A 68 8.82 8.18 -5.44
N GLU A 69 10.15 8.08 -5.29
CA GLU A 69 10.93 6.93 -5.75
C GLU A 69 10.65 5.69 -4.88
N GLU A 70 10.70 5.83 -3.56
CA GLU A 70 10.41 4.72 -2.63
C GLU A 70 8.97 4.23 -2.76
N PHE A 71 8.01 5.15 -2.95
CA PHE A 71 6.62 4.82 -3.20
C PHE A 71 6.49 4.00 -4.48
N LYS A 72 7.09 4.45 -5.58
CA LYS A 72 7.11 3.72 -6.85
C LYS A 72 7.71 2.33 -6.68
N ASP A 73 8.86 2.21 -6.02
CA ASP A 73 9.53 0.94 -5.79
C ASP A 73 8.69 -0.01 -4.95
N ALA A 74 8.04 0.50 -3.89
CA ALA A 74 7.13 -0.29 -3.06
C ALA A 74 5.95 -0.85 -3.87
N ILE A 75 5.28 0.01 -4.65
CA ILE A 75 4.13 -0.41 -5.47
C ILE A 75 4.56 -1.41 -6.54
N LEU A 76 5.70 -1.18 -7.21
CA LEU A 76 6.21 -2.11 -8.23
C LEU A 76 6.61 -3.47 -7.61
N ALA A 77 7.23 -3.48 -6.44
CA ALA A 77 7.58 -4.70 -5.74
C ALA A 77 6.34 -5.51 -5.35
N ILE A 78 5.31 -4.85 -4.82
CA ILE A 78 4.04 -5.51 -4.45
C ILE A 78 3.33 -6.03 -5.70
N ARG A 79 3.26 -5.25 -6.79
CA ARG A 79 2.68 -5.70 -8.06
C ARG A 79 3.44 -6.89 -8.67
N ALA A 80 4.78 -6.86 -8.63
CA ALA A 80 5.61 -7.95 -9.10
C ALA A 80 5.35 -9.22 -8.29
N TYR A 81 5.37 -9.11 -6.96
CA TYR A 81 5.03 -10.21 -6.07
C TYR A 81 3.65 -10.78 -6.40
N LEU A 82 2.59 -9.95 -6.48
CA LEU A 82 1.23 -10.34 -6.88
C LEU A 82 1.11 -10.97 -8.27
N GLY A 83 2.06 -10.69 -9.16
CA GLY A 83 2.17 -11.29 -10.49
C GLY A 83 2.81 -12.68 -10.47
N GLU A 84 3.73 -12.92 -9.53
CA GLU A 84 4.44 -14.19 -9.36
C GLU A 84 3.66 -15.21 -8.54
N ILE A 85 2.71 -14.77 -7.72
CA ILE A 85 1.93 -15.69 -6.89
C ILE A 85 1.04 -16.58 -7.75
N ASN A 86 1.24 -17.89 -7.65
CA ASN A 86 0.50 -18.91 -8.42
C ASN A 86 -0.99 -19.07 -8.05
N LEU A 87 -1.55 -18.19 -7.20
CA LEU A 87 -2.97 -18.18 -6.76
C LEU A 87 -3.47 -19.54 -6.24
N SER A 88 -2.56 -20.39 -5.77
CA SER A 88 -2.85 -21.78 -5.39
C SER A 88 -3.46 -21.90 -3.99
N SER A 89 -3.41 -20.82 -3.21
CA SER A 89 -4.02 -20.73 -1.88
C SER A 89 -5.01 -19.57 -1.80
N ASP A 90 -6.03 -19.74 -0.94
CA ASP A 90 -7.11 -18.77 -0.76
C ASP A 90 -6.57 -17.41 -0.32
N TRP A 91 -5.65 -17.38 0.64
CA TRP A 91 -5.08 -16.12 1.13
C TRP A 91 -4.36 -15.32 0.04
N GLN A 92 -3.73 -15.98 -0.95
CA GLN A 92 -3.05 -15.30 -2.06
C GLN A 92 -4.05 -14.65 -3.03
N ARG A 93 -5.19 -15.32 -3.26
CA ARG A 93 -6.29 -14.77 -4.05
C ARG A 93 -6.92 -13.58 -3.33
N ASP A 94 -7.19 -13.74 -2.04
CA ASP A 94 -7.79 -12.71 -1.20
C ASP A 94 -6.86 -11.48 -1.08
N ALA A 95 -5.55 -11.68 -0.91
CA ALA A 95 -4.57 -10.58 -0.88
C ALA A 95 -4.52 -9.81 -2.21
N LYS A 96 -4.59 -10.53 -3.35
CA LYS A 96 -4.63 -9.91 -4.67
C LYS A 96 -5.92 -9.13 -4.89
N GLU A 97 -7.06 -9.70 -4.53
CA GLU A 97 -8.36 -9.03 -4.61
C GLU A 97 -8.40 -7.79 -3.72
N LEU A 98 -7.92 -7.89 -2.48
CA LEU A 98 -7.80 -6.77 -1.55
C LEU A 98 -6.96 -5.64 -2.15
N TRP A 99 -5.79 -5.96 -2.69
CA TRP A 99 -4.91 -4.98 -3.30
C TRP A 99 -5.56 -4.29 -4.50
N LEU A 100 -6.09 -5.06 -5.45
CA LEU A 100 -6.68 -4.53 -6.68
C LEU A 100 -7.98 -3.74 -6.43
N SER A 101 -8.80 -4.16 -5.47
CA SER A 101 -10.09 -3.52 -5.21
C SER A 101 -10.00 -2.30 -4.29
N LYS A 102 -9.07 -2.29 -3.34
CA LYS A 102 -8.98 -1.26 -2.31
C LYS A 102 -7.77 -0.34 -2.44
N PHE A 103 -6.60 -0.88 -2.80
CA PHE A 103 -5.35 -0.12 -2.81
C PHE A 103 -5.05 0.50 -4.16
N GLU A 104 -5.17 -0.24 -5.25
CA GLU A 104 -4.92 0.28 -6.60
C GLU A 104 -5.70 1.57 -6.92
N PRO A 105 -7.01 1.68 -6.61
CA PRO A 105 -7.74 2.93 -6.85
C PRO A 105 -7.15 4.11 -6.09
N LEU A 106 -6.69 3.92 -4.85
CA LEU A 106 -6.07 4.97 -4.04
C LEU A 106 -4.69 5.33 -4.59
N ILE A 107 -3.89 4.34 -4.98
CA ILE A 107 -2.58 4.56 -5.61
C ILE A 107 -2.75 5.40 -6.88
N THR A 108 -3.72 5.08 -7.74
CA THR A 108 -3.94 5.83 -8.99
C THR A 108 -4.42 7.28 -8.79
N GLN A 109 -4.95 7.59 -7.61
CA GLN A 109 -5.37 8.94 -7.23
C GLN A 109 -4.25 9.76 -6.59
N ASP A 110 -3.17 9.11 -6.15
CA ASP A 110 -2.06 9.81 -5.50
C ASP A 110 -1.30 10.68 -6.50
N ASP A 111 -0.95 11.91 -6.09
CA ASP A 111 -0.26 12.87 -6.94
C ASP A 111 1.10 12.35 -7.45
N ARG A 112 1.79 11.49 -6.69
CA ARG A 112 3.07 10.87 -7.07
C ARG A 112 2.89 9.83 -8.18
N TYR A 113 1.70 9.25 -8.35
CA TYR A 113 1.45 8.22 -9.37
C TYR A 113 1.61 8.76 -10.80
N ALA A 114 1.11 9.96 -11.08
CA ALA A 114 1.26 10.62 -12.37
C ALA A 114 2.73 10.98 -12.71
N MET A 115 3.61 11.04 -11.70
CA MET A 115 5.04 11.29 -11.86
C MET A 115 5.86 10.00 -11.93
N ALA A 116 5.28 8.86 -11.53
CA ALA A 116 5.95 7.57 -11.40
C ALA A 116 5.73 6.63 -12.61
N CYS A 117 4.63 6.79 -13.33
CA CYS A 117 4.24 6.04 -14.54
C CYS A 117 4.37 6.91 -15.80
#